data_AF-A0A8T0DUB1-F1
#
_entry.id   AF-A0A8T0DUB1-F1
#
_cell.length_a   1.000
_cell.length_b   1.000
_cell.length_c   1.000
_cell.angle_alpha   90.00
_cell.angle_beta   90.00
_cell.angle_gamma   90.00
#
_symmetry.space_group_name_H-M   'P 1'
#
loop_
_entity.id
_entity.type
_entity.pdbx_description
1 polymer ?
#
loop_
_entity_poly.entity_id
_entity_poly.type
_entity_poly.pdbx_seq_one_letter_code
_entity_poly.pdbx_strand_id
1 'polypeptide(L)' 'MITPEPLSGDLLSETQAPYTAEDSGQFKTIVVFECRGLDLLRFSPRVGWTARGVNSGTLFNDVSLTDSVAKLRI' A
#
# COMPACT_ATOMS: atom_id res chain seq x y z
N MET A 1 11.06 -9.57 -35.44
CA MET A 1 11.12 -8.44 -34.51
C MET A 1 10.18 -8.76 -33.37
N ILE A 2 10.69 -9.04 -32.18
CA ILE A 2 9.85 -9.29 -30.99
C ILE A 2 9.58 -7.92 -30.40
N THR A 3 8.34 -7.46 -30.42
CA THR A 3 7.96 -6.27 -29.63
C THR A 3 8.09 -6.64 -28.15
N PRO A 4 8.91 -5.95 -27.35
CA PRO A 4 8.93 -6.19 -25.91
C PRO A 4 7.54 -5.89 -25.36
N GLU A 5 6.99 -6.82 -24.56
CA GLU A 5 5.81 -6.55 -23.74
C GLU A 5 6.04 -5.24 -22.95
N PRO A 6 5.10 -4.28 -22.98
CA PRO A 6 5.29 -3.00 -22.30
C PRO A 6 5.35 -3.20 -20.78
N LEU A 7 6.26 -2.48 -20.13
CA LEU A 7 6.34 -2.43 -18.68
C LEU A 7 5.11 -1.71 -18.10
N SER A 8 4.29 -2.40 -17.32
CA SER A 8 3.09 -1.81 -16.69
C SER A 8 2.91 -2.29 -15.26
N GLY A 9 2.32 -1.41 -14.44
CA GLY A 9 1.93 -1.68 -13.06
C GLY A 9 0.57 -1.07 -12.81
N ASP A 10 -0.44 -1.91 -12.68
CA ASP A 10 -1.83 -1.51 -12.56
C ASP A 10 -2.36 -1.81 -11.16
N LEU A 11 -2.97 -0.79 -10.54
CA LEU A 11 -3.57 -0.91 -9.21
C LEU A 11 -4.91 -1.65 -9.31
N LEU A 12 -5.01 -2.80 -8.64
CA LEU A 12 -6.29 -3.49 -8.45
C LEU A 12 -7.07 -2.79 -7.34
N SER A 13 -7.91 -1.82 -7.71
CA SER A 13 -8.54 -0.90 -6.77
C SER A 13 -9.46 -1.60 -5.76
N GLU A 14 -10.04 -2.73 -6.13
CA GLU A 14 -10.87 -3.60 -5.29
C GLU A 14 -10.10 -4.28 -4.14
N THR A 15 -8.76 -4.30 -4.21
CA THR A 15 -7.91 -4.95 -3.21
C THR A 15 -7.50 -4.01 -2.07
N GLN A 16 -7.89 -2.74 -2.14
CA GLN A 16 -7.60 -1.76 -1.11
C GLN A 16 -8.27 -2.15 0.20
N ALA A 17 -7.45 -2.38 1.24
CA ALA A 17 -7.91 -2.80 2.55
C ALA A 17 -7.28 -1.94 3.66
N PRO A 18 -8.04 -1.55 4.69
CA PRO A 18 -7.50 -0.80 5.82
C PRO A 18 -6.63 -1.71 6.70
N TYR A 19 -5.62 -1.15 7.34
CA TYR A 19 -4.92 -1.77 8.46
C TYR A 19 -5.65 -1.40 9.77
N THR A 20 -6.10 -2.39 10.53
CA THR A 20 -6.91 -2.21 11.75
C THR A 20 -6.16 -2.65 13.00
N ALA A 21 -6.76 -2.45 14.17
CA ALA A 21 -6.14 -2.80 15.45
C ALA A 21 -5.90 -4.31 15.60
N GLU A 22 -6.73 -5.13 14.95
CA GLU A 22 -6.64 -6.59 14.93
C GLU A 22 -5.42 -7.09 14.12
N ASP A 23 -4.93 -6.29 13.18
CA ASP A 23 -3.77 -6.63 12.35
C ASP A 23 -2.43 -6.27 13.03
N SER A 24 -2.50 -5.57 14.17
CA SER A 24 -1.34 -4.97 14.85
C SER A 24 -0.22 -5.98 15.09
N GLY A 25 0.99 -5.62 14.65
CA GLY A 25 2.19 -6.45 14.79
C GLY A 25 2.33 -7.55 13.75
N GLN A 26 1.37 -7.69 12.82
CA GLN A 26 1.43 -8.63 11.71
C GLN A 26 1.53 -7.91 10.36
N PHE A 27 2.08 -8.61 9.37
CA PHE A 27 2.01 -8.16 7.98
C PHE A 27 0.58 -8.32 7.45
N LYS A 28 0.11 -7.29 6.76
CA LYS A 28 -1.18 -7.31 6.05
C LYS A 28 -1.00 -6.76 4.65
N THR A 29 -1.62 -7.44 3.69
CA THR A 29 -1.79 -6.91 2.33
C THR A 29 -2.85 -5.81 2.39
N ILE A 30 -2.44 -4.59 2.03
CA ILE A 30 -3.33 -3.42 1.98
C ILE A 30 -3.72 -3.04 0.55
N VAL A 31 -3.00 -3.56 -0.44
CA VAL A 31 -3.21 -3.29 -1.87
C VAL A 31 -2.44 -4.32 -2.71
N VAL A 32 -2.94 -4.60 -3.91
CA VAL A 32 -2.30 -5.46 -4.91
C VAL A 32 -2.09 -4.69 -6.21
N PHE A 33 -0.94 -4.94 -6.84
CA PHE A 33 -0.60 -4.43 -8.16
C PHE A 33 -0.44 -5.59 -9.14
N GLU A 34 -1.06 -5.50 -10.31
CA GLU A 34 -0.71 -6.36 -11.44
C GLU A 34 0.49 -5.76 -12.16
N CYS A 35 1.61 -6.49 -12.15
CA CYS A 35 2.86 -6.02 -12.74
C CYS A 35 3.19 -6.87 -13.99
N ARG A 36 3.57 -6.20 -15.08
CA ARG A 36 4.08 -6.82 -16.31
C ARG A 36 5.50 -6.34 -16.55
N GLY A 37 6.47 -7.23 -16.40
CA GLY A 37 7.90 -6.94 -16.58
C GLY A 37 8.53 -6.03 -15.51
N LEU A 38 7.82 -5.77 -14.40
CA LEU A 38 8.27 -4.92 -13.30
C LEU A 38 8.39 -5.71 -12.00
N ASP A 39 9.45 -5.47 -11.22
CA ASP A 39 9.60 -5.95 -9.85
C ASP A 39 9.47 -4.79 -8.85
N LEU A 40 8.58 -4.93 -7.86
CA LEU A 40 8.39 -3.93 -6.82
C LEU A 40 9.34 -4.19 -5.63
N LEU A 41 10.38 -3.36 -5.50
CA LEU A 41 11.46 -3.59 -4.52
C LEU A 41 11.24 -2.92 -3.17
N ARG A 42 10.64 -1.72 -3.15
CA ARG A 42 10.44 -0.91 -1.94
C ARG A 42 9.15 -0.11 -2.02
N PHE A 43 8.55 0.11 -0.87
CA PHE A 43 7.36 0.93 -0.71
C PHE A 43 7.64 2.12 0.22
N SER A 44 7.18 3.30 -0.20
CA SER A 44 7.18 4.52 0.60
C SER A 44 5.73 5.01 0.71
N PRO A 45 5.10 4.96 1.89
CA PRO A 45 3.69 5.31 2.09
C PRO A 45 3.42 6.81 2.01
N ARG A 46 4.42 7.68 2.20
CA ARG A 46 4.30 9.14 2.02
C ARG A 46 3.14 9.76 2.82
N VAL A 47 2.21 10.46 2.16
CA VAL A 47 1.15 11.28 2.77
C VAL A 47 -0.23 10.86 2.25
N GLY A 48 -1.29 11.41 2.83
CA GLY A 48 -2.67 11.20 2.38
C GLY A 48 -3.39 10.03 3.03
N TRP A 49 -2.87 9.51 4.14
CA TRP A 49 -3.53 8.45 4.90
C TRP A 49 -4.62 9.01 5.81
N THR A 50 -5.66 8.21 6.02
CA THR A 50 -6.71 8.50 6.98
C THR A 50 -6.74 7.42 8.05
N ALA A 51 -6.83 7.83 9.31
CA ALA A 51 -6.95 6.92 10.46
C ALA A 51 -8.14 7.29 11.34
N ARG A 52 -8.67 6.30 12.05
CA ARG A 52 -9.76 6.49 13.01
C ARG A 52 -9.36 5.93 14.37
N GLY A 53 -9.50 6.73 15.42
CA GLY A 53 -9.33 6.27 16.79
C GLY A 53 -10.36 5.19 17.14
N VAL A 54 -9.90 4.00 17.54
CA VAL A 54 -10.77 2.83 17.78
C VAL A 54 -11.85 3.11 18.83
N ASN A 55 -11.48 3.77 19.93
CA ASN A 55 -12.41 4.04 21.04
C ASN A 55 -13.12 5.39 20.90
N SER A 56 -12.45 6.41 20.35
CA SER A 56 -12.99 7.77 20.29
C SER A 56 -13.75 8.07 19.00
N GLY A 57 -13.57 7.25 17.97
CA GLY A 57 -14.08 7.51 16.62
C GLY A 57 -13.44 8.72 15.92
N THR A 58 -12.49 9.41 16.59
CA THR A 58 -11.82 10.61 16.06
C THR A 58 -11.15 10.31 14.74
N LEU A 59 -11.45 11.13 13.73
CA LEU A 59 -10.87 11.01 12.40
C LEU A 59 -9.60 11.86 12.31
N PHE A 60 -8.52 11.25 11.83
CA PHE A 60 -7.27 11.90 11.49
C PHE A 60 -7.11 11.84 9.97
N ASN A 61 -7.17 12.98 9.30
CA ASN A 61 -6.97 13.10 7.86
C ASN A 61 -5.53 13.53 7.55
N ASP A 62 -5.09 13.32 6.31
CA ASP A 62 -3.78 13.75 5.80
C ASP A 62 -2.59 13.30 6.66
N VAL A 63 -2.69 12.11 7.24
CA VAL A 63 -1.62 11.50 8.04
C VAL A 63 -0.41 11.25 7.14
N SER A 64 0.74 11.77 7.55
CA SER A 64 2.04 11.52 6.92
C SER A 64 2.71 10.31 7.57
N LEU A 65 3.13 9.36 6.74
CA LEU A 65 3.99 8.22 7.05
C LEU A 65 5.33 8.32 6.30
N THR A 66 5.71 9.53 5.85
CA THR A 66 6.85 9.76 4.94
C THR A 66 8.18 9.25 5.51
N ASP A 67 8.36 9.31 6.83
CA ASP A 67 9.60 8.85 7.49
C ASP A 67 9.67 7.32 7.61
N SER A 68 8.66 6.59 7.12
CA SER A 68 8.66 5.13 7.04
C SER A 68 9.03 4.64 5.65
N VAL A 69 9.87 3.60 5.59
CA VAL A 69 10.15 2.84 4.36
C VAL A 69 9.98 1.36 4.67
N ALA A 70 9.18 0.67 3.86
CA ALA A 70 8.96 -0.76 3.99
C ALA A 70 9.65 -1.52 2.85
N LYS A 71 10.34 -2.61 3.20
CA LYS A 71 10.76 -3.61 2.22
C LYS A 71 9.53 -4.39 1.78
N LEU A 72 9.27 -4.42 0.48
CA LEU A 72 8.20 -5.24 -0.06
C LEU A 72 8.60 -6.72 0.01
N ARG A 73 7.65 -7.55 0.44
CA ARG A 73 7.71 -8.99 0.26
C ARG A 73 6.81 -9.29 -0.93
N ILE A 74 7.44 -9.40 -2.10
CA ILE A 74 6.85 -9.88 -3.36
C ILE A 74 6.88 -11.40 -3.36
#